data_AF-A0A819TUS9-F1
#
_entry.id   AF-A0A819TUS9-F1
#
_cell.length_a   1.000
_cell.length_b   1.000
_cell.length_c   1.000
_cell.angle_alpha   90.00
_cell.angle_beta   90.00
_cell.angle_gamma   90.00
#
_symmetry.space_group_name_H-M   'P 1'
#
loop_
_entity.id
_entity.type
_entity.pdbx_description
1 polymer ?
#
loop_
_entity_poly.entity_id
_entity_poly.type
_entity_poly.pdbx_seq_one_letter_code
_entity_poly.pdbx_strand_id
1 'polypeptide(L)'
;MDIDFEPLSSIAGMSSLDEDLMERLRSITTCNREDLIAQFRSTTNAMLTDDGCRFFLDMSNWNLNEAILAYYDAEMPTDKIPQMRFIADVTVGEGEAIPPNTRFIKTWRVENSGNERWPNNCSLRFVNGDRLQDQDEVYVNSLAPGEQTNISVNITSSNVLRIIRSQWRLFTSAGVPFGDPIWLIASVEEGGIMGITQQLEQCHSLGMNINYPSYMNNSMSIQSSSLNPLQSTR
;
A
#
# COMPACT_ATOMS: atom_id res chain seq x y z
N MET A 1 -26.75 -7.27 93.98
CA MET A 1 -25.37 -6.85 93.63
C MET A 1 -25.41 -6.61 92.16
N ASP A 2 -25.77 -5.38 91.78
CA ASP A 2 -25.80 -4.93 90.39
C ASP A 2 -24.40 -4.42 90.06
N ILE A 3 -23.84 -4.91 88.96
CA ILE A 3 -22.55 -4.48 88.42
C ILE A 3 -22.87 -3.41 87.38
N ASP A 4 -22.64 -2.15 87.73
CA ASP A 4 -22.71 -1.03 86.81
C ASP A 4 -21.57 -1.12 85.78
N PHE A 5 -21.95 -1.17 84.50
CA PHE A 5 -21.04 -1.00 83.36
C PHE A 5 -20.83 0.50 83.12
N GLU A 6 -19.61 0.99 83.30
CA GLU A 6 -19.21 2.29 82.75
C GLU A 6 -19.07 2.23 81.22
N PRO A 7 -19.41 3.30 80.48
CA PRO A 7 -19.26 3.34 79.04
C PRO A 7 -17.82 3.68 78.63
N LEU A 8 -17.22 2.83 77.81
CA LEU A 8 -15.95 3.09 77.13
C LEU A 8 -16.11 4.21 76.09
N SER A 9 -15.87 5.45 76.49
CA SER A 9 -15.68 6.58 75.56
C SER A 9 -14.24 6.64 75.05
N SER A 10 -13.88 5.81 74.04
CA SER A 10 -12.64 6.02 73.26
C SER A 10 -12.61 5.25 71.92
N ILE A 11 -13.64 5.37 71.10
CA ILE A 11 -13.63 4.87 69.70
C ILE A 11 -14.32 5.90 68.79
N ALA A 12 -13.73 7.08 68.65
CA ALA A 12 -14.17 8.08 67.66
C ALA A 12 -13.01 8.81 66.97
N GLY A 13 -11.76 8.58 67.39
CA GLY A 13 -10.57 9.24 66.83
C GLY A 13 -9.79 8.45 65.77
N MET A 14 -10.12 7.18 65.53
CA MET A 14 -9.45 6.35 64.52
C MET A 14 -10.10 6.44 63.13
N SER A 15 -11.42 6.66 63.03
CA SER A 15 -12.11 6.74 61.74
C SER A 15 -11.83 8.04 61.00
N SER A 16 -11.70 9.17 61.70
CA SER A 16 -11.41 10.47 61.05
C SER A 16 -9.99 10.54 60.51
N LEU A 17 -9.03 9.87 61.17
CA LEU A 17 -7.65 9.81 60.74
C LEU A 17 -7.51 8.90 59.51
N ASP A 18 -8.22 7.77 59.50
CA ASP A 18 -8.29 6.87 58.34
C ASP A 18 -9.04 7.50 57.17
N GLU A 19 -10.10 8.28 57.41
CA GLU A 19 -10.77 9.06 56.36
C GLU A 19 -9.86 10.14 55.78
N ASP A 20 -9.15 10.93 56.61
CA ASP A 20 -8.20 11.95 56.13
C ASP A 20 -6.97 11.31 55.45
N LEU A 21 -6.50 10.16 55.93
CA LEU A 21 -5.47 9.37 55.25
C LEU A 21 -5.97 8.81 53.93
N MET A 22 -7.19 8.30 53.86
CA MET A 22 -7.82 7.85 52.61
C MET A 22 -8.05 9.03 51.66
N GLU A 23 -8.35 10.22 52.20
CA GLU A 23 -8.50 11.49 51.48
C GLU A 23 -7.17 12.01 50.92
N ARG A 24 -6.11 11.83 51.70
CA ARG A 24 -4.75 12.17 51.31
C ARG A 24 -4.18 11.13 50.34
N LEU A 25 -4.46 9.85 50.52
CA LEU A 25 -4.00 8.78 49.63
C LEU A 25 -4.74 8.79 48.29
N ARG A 26 -6.05 9.08 48.28
CA ARG A 26 -6.77 9.38 47.03
C ARG A 26 -6.11 10.57 46.34
N SER A 27 -5.80 11.63 47.10
CA SER A 27 -5.19 12.85 46.55
C SER A 27 -3.77 12.64 46.07
N ILE A 28 -2.95 11.82 46.74
CA ILE A 28 -1.56 11.51 46.39
C ILE A 28 -1.52 10.69 45.09
N THR A 29 -2.44 9.74 44.96
CA THR A 29 -2.56 8.95 43.73
C THR A 29 -3.09 9.81 42.57
N THR A 30 -4.01 10.74 42.83
CA THR A 30 -4.54 11.63 41.79
C THR A 30 -3.58 12.76 41.43
N CYS A 31 -2.86 13.37 42.38
CA CYS A 31 -1.96 14.49 42.08
C CYS A 31 -0.75 14.02 41.28
N ASN A 32 -0.19 12.84 41.58
CA ASN A 32 0.86 12.25 40.77
C ASN A 32 0.39 11.99 39.33
N ARG A 33 -0.89 11.61 39.16
CA ARG A 33 -1.49 11.35 37.85
C ARG A 33 -1.73 12.63 37.06
N GLU A 34 -2.26 13.68 37.69
CA GLU A 34 -2.46 14.98 37.07
C GLU A 34 -1.11 15.67 36.71
N ASP A 35 -0.08 15.52 37.54
CA ASP A 35 1.28 16.01 37.25
C ASP A 35 1.92 15.30 36.05
N LEU A 36 1.67 13.99 35.91
CA LEU A 36 2.11 13.21 34.75
C LEU A 36 1.41 13.65 33.47
N ILE A 37 0.10 13.95 33.53
CA ILE A 37 -0.67 14.50 32.40
C ILE A 37 -0.08 15.86 31.98
N ALA A 38 0.21 16.74 32.94
CA ALA A 38 0.81 18.04 32.68
C ALA A 38 2.22 17.93 32.07
N GLN A 39 3.07 17.06 32.60
CA GLN A 39 4.41 16.81 32.06
C GLN A 39 4.35 16.21 30.65
N PHE A 40 3.51 15.19 30.46
CA PHE A 40 3.31 14.56 29.17
C PHE A 40 2.95 15.57 28.08
N ARG A 41 1.99 16.46 28.38
CA ARG A 41 1.57 17.54 27.49
C ARG A 41 2.68 18.56 27.23
N SER A 42 3.47 18.89 28.25
CA SER A 42 4.60 19.82 28.12
C SER A 42 5.74 19.24 27.28
N THR A 43 6.03 17.94 27.38
CA THR A 43 7.15 17.30 26.67
C THR A 43 6.82 17.00 25.21
N THR A 44 5.58 16.59 24.93
CA THR A 44 5.13 16.23 23.58
C THR A 44 4.89 17.44 22.68
N ASN A 45 4.73 18.65 23.27
CA ASN A 45 4.35 19.88 22.58
C ASN A 45 3.05 19.74 21.74
N ALA A 46 2.23 18.76 22.11
CA ALA A 46 1.03 18.35 21.40
C ALA A 46 -0.14 19.27 21.73
N MET A 47 -1.03 19.50 20.77
CA MET A 47 -2.36 20.05 21.04
C MET A 47 -3.32 18.95 21.53
N LEU A 48 -2.83 18.01 22.35
CA LEU A 48 -3.65 16.96 22.95
C LEU A 48 -4.56 17.54 24.04
N THR A 49 -5.79 17.06 24.07
CA THR A 49 -6.71 17.28 25.19
C THR A 49 -6.26 16.46 26.39
N ASP A 50 -6.66 16.88 27.60
CA ASP A 50 -6.29 16.18 28.83
C ASP A 50 -6.81 14.72 28.84
N ASP A 51 -7.96 14.46 28.20
CA ASP A 51 -8.48 13.11 27.96
C ASP A 51 -7.57 12.26 27.05
N GLY A 52 -6.99 12.87 26.01
CA GLY A 52 -6.03 12.21 25.12
C GLY A 52 -4.73 11.85 25.85
N CYS A 53 -4.19 12.77 26.65
CA CYS A 53 -3.02 12.50 27.48
C CYS A 53 -3.28 11.36 28.48
N ARG A 54 -4.46 11.37 29.11
CA ARG A 54 -4.88 10.34 30.08
C ARG A 54 -5.01 8.97 29.43
N PHE A 55 -5.52 8.89 28.20
CA PHE A 55 -5.61 7.64 27.44
C PHE A 55 -4.24 6.98 27.23
N PHE A 56 -3.25 7.73 26.74
CA PHE A 56 -1.89 7.19 26.53
C PHE A 56 -1.20 6.81 27.84
N LEU A 57 -1.35 7.63 28.89
CA LEU A 57 -0.81 7.30 30.21
C LEU A 57 -1.48 6.06 30.80
N ASP A 58 -2.79 5.89 30.62
CA ASP A 58 -3.51 4.70 31.13
C ASP A 58 -3.08 3.43 30.39
N MET A 59 -2.94 3.49 29.05
CA MET A 59 -2.38 2.39 28.25
C MET A 59 -0.96 2.01 28.65
N SER A 60 -0.15 3.00 29.07
CA SER A 60 1.24 2.80 29.48
C SER A 60 1.41 2.61 30.99
N ASN A 61 0.33 2.24 31.72
CA ASN A 61 0.33 2.04 33.17
C ASN A 61 0.95 3.21 33.96
N TRP A 62 0.61 4.43 33.55
CA TRP A 62 1.05 5.71 34.10
C TRP A 62 2.58 5.93 34.06
N ASN A 63 3.29 5.27 33.15
CA ASN A 63 4.69 5.55 32.88
C ASN A 63 4.82 6.65 31.81
N LEU A 64 5.40 7.80 32.21
CA LEU A 64 5.57 8.96 31.34
C LEU A 64 6.41 8.66 30.10
N ASN A 65 7.53 7.95 30.25
CA ASN A 65 8.45 7.68 29.14
C ASN A 65 7.81 6.74 28.12
N GLU A 66 7.13 5.69 28.58
CA GLU A 66 6.40 4.74 27.73
C GLU A 66 5.21 5.41 27.05
N ALA A 67 4.49 6.30 27.75
CA ALA A 67 3.42 7.08 27.14
C ALA A 67 3.98 8.01 26.05
N ILE A 68 5.09 8.71 26.32
CA ILE A 68 5.72 9.63 25.36
C ILE A 68 6.18 8.87 24.12
N LEU A 69 6.77 7.69 24.31
CA LEU A 69 7.16 6.79 23.22
C LEU A 69 5.93 6.32 22.45
N ALA A 70 4.87 5.86 23.11
CA ALA A 70 3.64 5.42 22.45
C ALA A 70 2.96 6.55 21.67
N TYR A 71 3.02 7.78 22.18
CA TYR A 71 2.54 8.97 21.50
C TYR A 71 3.38 9.32 20.27
N TYR A 72 4.70 9.34 20.40
CA TYR A 72 5.56 9.58 19.25
C TYR A 72 5.51 8.43 18.25
N ASP A 73 5.30 7.18 18.66
CA ASP A 73 5.06 6.06 17.73
C ASP A 73 3.69 6.17 17.03
N ALA A 74 2.69 6.78 17.68
CA ALA A 74 1.38 7.04 17.10
C ALA A 74 1.34 8.31 16.22
N GLU A 75 2.15 9.33 16.54
CA GLU A 75 2.21 10.61 15.82
C GLU A 75 3.33 10.70 14.79
N MET A 76 4.44 9.99 14.98
CA MET A 76 5.34 9.69 13.88
C MET A 76 4.57 8.70 13.02
N PRO A 77 4.24 9.03 11.77
CA PRO A 77 3.86 7.98 10.84
C PRO A 77 5.07 7.07 10.80
N THR A 78 5.00 5.92 11.46
CA THR A 78 5.61 4.73 10.89
C THR A 78 4.80 4.45 9.63
N ASP A 79 4.91 5.34 8.63
CA ASP A 79 4.48 5.10 7.26
C ASP A 79 5.38 3.95 6.83
N LYS A 80 4.99 2.73 7.21
CA LYS A 80 5.63 1.53 6.75
C LYS A 80 5.63 1.68 5.25
N ILE A 81 6.84 1.70 4.68
CA ILE A 81 7.02 1.94 3.25
C ILE A 81 6.09 0.95 2.55
N PRO A 82 5.09 1.44 1.79
CA PRO A 82 4.11 0.54 1.19
C PRO A 82 4.80 -0.49 0.31
N GLN A 83 4.21 -1.66 0.16
CA GLN A 83 4.81 -2.70 -0.67
C GLN A 83 3.99 -2.90 -1.92
N MET A 84 4.69 -3.10 -3.04
CA MET A 84 4.10 -3.41 -4.31
C MET A 84 4.82 -4.60 -4.92
N ARG A 85 4.04 -5.51 -5.50
CA ARG A 85 4.52 -6.62 -6.31
C ARG A 85 4.02 -6.46 -7.74
N PHE A 86 4.94 -6.58 -8.69
CA PHE A 86 4.61 -6.70 -10.10
C PHE A 86 3.98 -8.07 -10.37
N ILE A 87 2.87 -8.10 -11.09
CA ILE A 87 2.15 -9.33 -11.42
C ILE A 87 2.35 -9.71 -12.88
N ALA A 88 2.10 -8.77 -13.82
CA ALA A 88 2.23 -9.04 -15.24
C ALA A 88 2.22 -7.75 -16.07
N ASP A 89 2.80 -7.84 -17.27
CA ASP A 89 2.48 -6.94 -18.36
C ASP A 89 1.12 -7.33 -18.94
N VAL A 90 0.16 -6.40 -18.97
CA VAL A 90 -1.21 -6.67 -19.44
C VAL A 90 -1.34 -6.43 -20.94
N THR A 91 -0.62 -5.43 -21.46
CA THR A 91 -0.59 -5.08 -22.88
C THR A 91 0.76 -5.47 -23.46
N VAL A 92 1.55 -4.51 -23.92
CA VAL A 92 2.92 -4.67 -24.44
C VAL A 92 3.79 -5.50 -23.49
N GLY A 93 4.13 -6.73 -23.86
CA GLY A 93 5.10 -7.56 -23.15
C GLY A 93 6.55 -7.19 -23.42
N GLU A 94 7.48 -7.81 -22.71
CA GLU A 94 8.91 -7.65 -22.99
C GLU A 94 9.25 -8.14 -24.41
N GLY A 95 9.90 -7.28 -25.19
CA GLY A 95 10.42 -7.64 -26.51
C GLY A 95 9.41 -7.53 -27.66
N GLU A 96 8.20 -7.03 -27.42
CA GLU A 96 7.26 -6.71 -28.51
C GLU A 96 7.81 -5.62 -29.44
N ALA A 97 7.46 -5.75 -30.72
CA ALA A 97 7.83 -4.81 -31.77
C ALA A 97 6.75 -3.74 -31.98
N ILE A 98 7.14 -2.48 -31.84
CA ILE A 98 6.29 -1.29 -31.96
C ILE A 98 6.70 -0.53 -33.22
N PRO A 99 5.77 -0.13 -34.10
CA PRO A 99 6.12 0.76 -35.19
C PRO A 99 6.60 2.13 -34.69
N PRO A 100 7.42 2.85 -35.45
CA PRO A 100 7.85 4.21 -35.10
C PRO A 100 6.67 5.17 -34.97
N ASN A 101 6.80 6.21 -34.13
CA ASN A 101 5.80 7.27 -33.93
C ASN A 101 4.38 6.75 -33.58
N THR A 102 4.30 5.58 -32.95
CA THR A 102 3.03 4.93 -32.61
C THR A 102 2.62 5.28 -31.19
N ARG A 103 1.36 5.69 -31.04
CA ARG A 103 0.74 5.89 -29.73
C ARG A 103 0.10 4.58 -29.27
N PHE A 104 0.40 4.17 -28.05
CA PHE A 104 -0.17 2.98 -27.45
C PHE A 104 -0.30 3.16 -25.93
N ILE A 105 -1.08 2.29 -25.29
CA ILE A 105 -1.22 2.25 -23.84
C ILE A 105 -0.39 1.10 -23.31
N LYS A 106 0.57 1.40 -22.43
CA LYS A 106 1.27 0.39 -21.63
C LYS A 106 0.53 0.20 -20.31
N THR A 107 0.14 -1.03 -20.03
CA THR A 107 -0.55 -1.39 -18.80
C THR A 107 0.22 -2.47 -18.06
N TRP A 108 0.50 -2.22 -16.78
CA TRP A 108 1.04 -3.20 -15.84
C TRP A 108 -0.03 -3.60 -14.85
N ARG A 109 -0.07 -4.88 -14.47
CA ARG A 109 -0.82 -5.35 -13.31
C ARG A 109 0.09 -5.40 -12.10
N VAL A 110 -0.34 -4.77 -11.03
CA VAL A 110 0.38 -4.74 -9.76
C VAL A 110 -0.54 -5.15 -8.62
N GLU A 111 0.07 -5.54 -7.51
CA GLU A 111 -0.61 -5.91 -6.28
C GLU A 111 -0.01 -5.16 -5.09
N ASN A 112 -0.84 -4.77 -4.13
CA ASN A 112 -0.34 -4.42 -2.81
C ASN A 112 0.05 -5.70 -2.06
N SER A 113 1.34 -6.02 -2.05
CA SER A 113 1.89 -7.19 -1.35
C SER A 113 2.20 -6.92 0.13
N GLY A 114 1.86 -5.73 0.63
CA GLY A 114 2.07 -5.36 2.03
C GLY A 114 0.91 -5.76 2.93
N ASN A 115 1.06 -5.48 4.22
CA ASN A 115 0.05 -5.80 5.24
C ASN A 115 -0.90 -4.63 5.54
N GLU A 116 -0.68 -3.46 4.94
CA GLU A 116 -1.45 -2.24 5.14
C GLU A 116 -1.94 -1.68 3.81
N ARG A 117 -3.04 -0.94 3.85
CA ARG A 117 -3.59 -0.27 2.66
C ARG A 117 -2.61 0.82 2.20
N TRP A 118 -2.41 0.96 0.89
CA TRP A 118 -1.58 2.04 0.36
C TRP A 118 -2.12 3.42 0.75
N PRO A 119 -1.26 4.41 1.05
CA PRO A 119 -1.69 5.78 1.28
C PRO A 119 -2.49 6.34 0.09
N ASN A 120 -3.33 7.34 0.37
CA ASN A 120 -4.03 8.05 -0.69
C ASN A 120 -3.06 8.85 -1.55
N ASN A 121 -3.43 9.04 -2.82
CA ASN A 121 -2.67 9.83 -3.80
C ASN A 121 -1.25 9.31 -4.05
N CYS A 122 -1.05 7.99 -3.96
CA CYS A 122 0.13 7.36 -4.54
C CYS A 122 0.15 7.58 -6.06
N SER A 123 1.34 7.59 -6.65
CA SER A 123 1.50 7.75 -8.09
C SER A 123 2.66 6.94 -8.66
N LEU A 124 2.50 6.49 -9.89
CA LEU A 124 3.57 5.88 -10.69
C LEU A 124 4.32 7.00 -11.42
N ARG A 125 5.64 7.01 -11.28
CA ARG A 125 6.50 8.04 -11.89
C ARG A 125 7.62 7.45 -12.73
N PHE A 126 7.99 8.16 -13.80
CA PHE A 126 9.20 7.89 -14.55
C PHE A 126 10.43 8.13 -13.66
N VAL A 127 11.39 7.22 -13.68
CA VAL A 127 12.62 7.33 -12.88
C VAL A 127 13.89 7.30 -13.72
N ASN A 128 13.94 6.54 -14.83
CA ASN A 128 15.15 6.41 -15.63
C ASN A 128 14.87 5.82 -17.04
N GLY A 129 15.83 6.00 -17.95
CA GLY A 129 15.81 5.45 -19.30
C GLY A 129 15.21 6.41 -20.32
N ASP A 130 14.51 5.86 -21.31
CA ASP A 130 13.84 6.62 -22.35
C ASP A 130 12.55 7.24 -21.82
N ARG A 131 12.47 8.57 -21.92
CA ARG A 131 11.27 9.33 -21.60
C ARG A 131 10.37 9.36 -22.83
N LEU A 132 9.19 8.75 -22.73
CA LEU A 132 8.32 8.46 -23.88
C LEU A 132 6.96 9.20 -23.84
N GLN A 133 6.81 10.12 -22.88
CA GLN A 133 5.67 11.04 -22.73
C GLN A 133 6.09 12.29 -21.95
N ASP A 134 5.27 13.33 -21.99
CA ASP A 134 5.49 14.58 -21.25
C ASP A 134 4.97 14.52 -19.80
N GLN A 135 3.93 13.73 -19.55
CA GLN A 135 3.33 13.56 -18.23
C GLN A 135 3.98 12.37 -17.51
N ASP A 136 4.87 12.65 -16.57
CA ASP A 136 5.64 11.60 -15.87
C ASP A 136 4.93 11.03 -14.64
N GLU A 137 3.67 11.37 -14.39
CA GLU A 137 2.97 11.00 -13.15
C GLU A 137 1.55 10.50 -13.44
N VAL A 138 1.26 9.28 -13.00
CA VAL A 138 -0.08 8.67 -13.06
C VAL A 138 -0.51 8.29 -11.65
N TYR A 139 -1.58 8.89 -11.16
CA TYR A 139 -2.14 8.55 -9.85
C TYR A 139 -2.71 7.13 -9.85
N VAL A 140 -2.53 6.45 -8.72
CA VAL A 140 -3.02 5.09 -8.50
C VAL A 140 -3.97 5.07 -7.32
N ASN A 141 -4.95 4.16 -7.38
CA ASN A 141 -5.90 3.98 -6.29
C ASN A 141 -5.20 3.44 -5.04
N SER A 142 -5.77 3.77 -3.87
CA SER A 142 -5.35 3.21 -2.59
C SER A 142 -5.81 1.74 -2.48
N LEU A 143 -4.87 0.81 -2.57
CA LEU A 143 -5.14 -0.64 -2.59
C LEU A 143 -5.06 -1.27 -1.20
N ALA A 144 -6.01 -2.13 -0.86
CA ALA A 144 -5.96 -2.99 0.32
C ALA A 144 -4.87 -4.06 0.20
N PRO A 145 -4.41 -4.66 1.31
CA PRO A 145 -3.54 -5.84 1.26
C PRO A 145 -4.09 -6.94 0.34
N GLY A 146 -3.26 -7.42 -0.60
CA GLY A 146 -3.61 -8.43 -1.60
C GLY A 146 -4.49 -7.94 -2.75
N GLU A 147 -4.92 -6.66 -2.76
CA GLU A 147 -5.69 -6.10 -3.85
C GLU A 147 -4.81 -5.82 -5.08
N GLN A 148 -5.33 -6.12 -6.26
CA GLN A 148 -4.65 -5.91 -7.55
C GLN A 148 -5.31 -4.80 -8.35
N THR A 149 -4.49 -4.05 -9.09
CA THR A 149 -4.98 -3.07 -10.06
C THR A 149 -4.13 -3.08 -11.32
N ASN A 150 -4.72 -2.59 -12.40
CA ASN A 150 -3.99 -2.25 -13.61
C ASN A 150 -3.60 -0.76 -13.55
N ILE A 151 -2.35 -0.44 -13.86
CA ILE A 151 -1.86 0.93 -14.00
C ILE A 151 -1.50 1.13 -15.48
N SER A 152 -2.10 2.13 -16.11
CA SER A 152 -1.96 2.39 -17.53
C SER A 152 -1.30 3.74 -17.80
N VAL A 153 -0.40 3.75 -18.77
CA VAL A 153 0.36 4.93 -19.20
C VAL A 153 0.24 5.06 -20.72
N ASN A 154 -0.05 6.27 -21.20
CA ASN A 154 -0.05 6.59 -22.62
C ASN A 154 1.39 6.84 -23.09
N ILE A 155 1.81 6.14 -24.14
CA ILE A 155 3.19 6.16 -24.62
C ILE A 155 3.22 6.47 -26.11
N THR A 156 4.19 7.28 -26.53
CA THR A 156 4.51 7.45 -27.95
C THR A 156 5.88 6.84 -28.22
N SER A 157 5.96 5.87 -29.15
CA SER A 157 7.24 5.29 -29.55
C SER A 157 8.12 6.31 -30.29
N SER A 158 9.43 6.13 -30.18
CA SER A 158 10.41 6.97 -30.87
C SER A 158 10.29 6.83 -32.41
N ASN A 159 10.78 7.82 -33.15
CA ASN A 159 10.98 7.70 -34.59
C ASN A 159 12.24 6.90 -34.96
N VAL A 160 13.12 6.64 -33.98
CA VAL A 160 14.38 5.90 -34.19
C VAL A 160 14.16 4.42 -33.94
N LEU A 161 14.57 3.59 -34.90
CA LEU A 161 14.54 2.14 -34.80
C LEU A 161 15.60 1.65 -33.79
N ARG A 162 15.15 1.26 -32.61
CA ARG A 162 16.00 0.73 -31.53
C ARG A 162 15.15 0.08 -30.44
N ILE A 163 15.82 -0.62 -29.53
CA ILE A 163 15.21 -1.03 -28.26
C ILE A 163 15.06 0.19 -27.37
N ILE A 164 13.83 0.43 -26.91
CA ILE A 164 13.50 1.44 -25.90
C ILE A 164 13.37 0.79 -24.53
N ARG A 165 13.83 1.49 -23.50
CA ARG A 165 13.76 1.05 -22.10
C ARG A 165 13.31 2.20 -21.21
N SER A 166 12.12 2.10 -20.62
CA SER A 166 11.58 3.13 -19.73
C SER A 166 11.29 2.52 -18.36
N GLN A 167 11.91 3.08 -17.31
CA GLN A 167 11.79 2.60 -15.94
C GLN A 167 10.82 3.48 -15.14
N TRP A 168 9.93 2.84 -14.41
CA TRP A 168 8.87 3.48 -13.62
C TRP A 168 8.87 2.96 -12.19
N ARG A 169 8.49 3.80 -11.23
CA ARG A 169 8.38 3.40 -9.82
C ARG A 169 7.24 4.11 -9.12
N LEU A 170 6.64 3.47 -8.13
CA LEU A 170 5.60 4.08 -7.31
C LEU A 170 6.19 5.01 -6.25
N PHE A 171 5.47 6.09 -5.96
CA PHE A 171 5.78 7.07 -4.94
C PHE A 171 4.55 7.34 -4.08
N THR A 172 4.77 7.57 -2.79
CA THR A 172 3.74 8.11 -1.90
C THR A 172 3.48 9.58 -2.21
N SER A 173 2.39 10.13 -1.67
CA SER A 173 2.10 11.58 -1.76
C SER A 173 3.19 12.45 -1.13
N ALA A 174 3.92 11.91 -0.14
CA ALA A 174 5.09 12.53 0.48
C ALA A 174 6.37 12.43 -0.40
N GLY A 175 6.30 11.79 -1.57
CA GLY A 175 7.43 11.62 -2.48
C GLY A 175 8.41 10.51 -2.10
N VAL A 176 7.99 9.56 -1.24
CA VAL A 176 8.82 8.40 -0.86
C VAL A 176 8.63 7.29 -1.89
N PRO A 177 9.69 6.79 -2.56
CA PRO A 177 9.59 5.69 -3.50
C PRO A 177 9.31 4.37 -2.79
N PHE A 178 8.48 3.53 -3.40
CA PHE A 178 8.15 2.21 -2.86
C PHE A 178 7.91 1.15 -3.93
N GLY A 179 8.02 -0.12 -3.54
CA GLY A 179 8.02 -1.27 -4.47
C GLY A 179 9.26 -1.33 -5.37
N ASP A 180 9.36 -2.41 -6.14
CA ASP A 180 10.41 -2.55 -7.14
C ASP A 180 10.10 -1.73 -8.40
N PRO A 181 11.12 -1.23 -9.12
CA PRO A 181 10.90 -0.57 -10.40
C PRO A 181 10.31 -1.52 -11.45
N ILE A 182 9.32 -1.06 -12.19
CA ILE A 182 8.71 -1.75 -13.32
C ILE A 182 9.17 -1.13 -14.64
N TRP A 183 9.12 -1.91 -15.72
CA TRP A 183 9.76 -1.55 -16.98
C TRP A 183 8.81 -1.61 -18.17
N LEU A 184 9.05 -0.74 -19.14
CA LEU A 184 8.72 -0.97 -20.54
C LEU A 184 10.01 -1.26 -21.28
N ILE A 185 10.11 -2.45 -21.88
CA ILE A 185 11.19 -2.83 -22.78
C ILE A 185 10.57 -3.34 -24.07
N ALA A 186 10.79 -2.61 -25.17
CA ALA A 186 10.22 -2.94 -26.47
C ALA A 186 11.19 -2.57 -27.60
N SER A 187 11.03 -3.21 -28.76
CA SER A 187 11.80 -2.89 -29.96
C SER A 187 10.98 -1.97 -30.86
N VAL A 188 11.58 -0.88 -31.35
CA VAL A 188 10.94 -0.01 -32.35
C VAL A 188 11.38 -0.46 -33.74
N GLU A 189 10.45 -0.98 -34.54
CA GLU A 189 10.72 -1.63 -35.84
C GLU A 189 9.62 -1.31 -36.86
N GLU A 190 9.97 -1.08 -38.13
CA GLU A 190 9.02 -0.71 -39.20
C GLU A 190 7.92 -1.76 -39.46
N GLY A 191 8.14 -3.01 -39.02
CA GLY A 191 7.20 -4.13 -39.16
C GLY A 191 6.45 -4.53 -37.88
N GLY A 192 6.47 -3.69 -36.83
CA GLY A 192 5.81 -4.01 -35.56
C GLY A 192 4.30 -4.25 -35.71
N ILE A 193 3.81 -5.37 -35.18
CA ILE A 193 2.38 -5.75 -35.30
C ILE A 193 1.49 -5.15 -34.22
N MET A 194 2.05 -4.46 -33.22
CA MET A 194 1.30 -3.94 -32.06
C MET A 194 0.10 -3.06 -32.46
N GLY A 195 0.27 -2.21 -33.47
CA GLY A 195 -0.82 -1.37 -33.97
C GLY A 195 -1.98 -2.20 -34.54
N ILE A 196 -1.66 -3.32 -35.20
CA ILE A 196 -2.65 -4.24 -35.79
C ILE A 196 -3.31 -5.07 -34.68
N THR A 197 -2.53 -5.59 -33.72
CA THR A 197 -3.09 -6.43 -32.64
C THR A 197 -4.01 -5.64 -31.72
N GLN A 198 -3.67 -4.40 -31.35
CA GLN A 198 -4.57 -3.54 -30.58
C GLN A 198 -5.83 -3.15 -31.36
N GLN A 199 -5.71 -2.86 -32.66
CA GLN A 199 -6.89 -2.59 -33.50
C GLN A 199 -7.79 -3.81 -33.60
N LEU A 200 -7.22 -5.02 -33.75
CA LEU A 200 -7.98 -6.26 -33.81
C LEU A 200 -8.69 -6.57 -32.48
N GLU A 201 -8.03 -6.36 -31.35
CA GLU A 201 -8.63 -6.49 -30.01
C GLU A 201 -9.80 -5.50 -29.81
N GLN A 202 -9.63 -4.25 -30.26
CA GLN A 202 -10.70 -3.25 -30.24
C GLN A 202 -11.87 -3.66 -31.17
N CYS A 203 -11.60 -4.18 -32.36
CA CYS A 203 -12.62 -4.70 -33.28
C CYS A 203 -13.38 -5.89 -32.71
N HIS A 204 -12.71 -6.80 -32.00
CA HIS A 204 -13.34 -7.94 -31.33
C HIS A 204 -14.29 -7.48 -30.21
N SER A 205 -13.93 -6.43 -29.45
CA SER A 205 -14.81 -5.86 -28.42
C SER A 205 -16.08 -5.20 -28.98
N LEU A 206 -16.06 -4.78 -30.25
CA LEU A 206 -17.18 -4.16 -30.96
C LEU A 206 -18.13 -5.17 -31.63
N GLY A 207 -17.91 -6.48 -31.46
CA GLY A 207 -18.83 -7.51 -31.96
C GLY A 207 -18.97 -7.53 -33.49
N MET A 208 -17.95 -7.08 -34.22
CA MET A 208 -17.95 -7.17 -35.68
C MET A 208 -17.70 -8.63 -36.08
N ASN A 209 -18.77 -9.33 -36.43
CA ASN A 209 -18.71 -10.68 -36.98
C ASN A 209 -18.00 -10.62 -38.34
N ILE A 210 -16.70 -10.92 -38.34
CA ILE A 210 -15.90 -10.95 -39.57
C ILE A 210 -16.33 -12.19 -40.35
N ASN A 211 -17.34 -12.00 -41.21
CA ASN A 211 -17.82 -13.03 -42.10
C ASN A 211 -16.74 -13.27 -43.15
N TYR A 212 -15.87 -14.26 -42.93
CA TYR A 212 -14.88 -14.66 -43.92
C TYR A 212 -15.61 -15.08 -45.20
N PRO A 213 -15.33 -14.46 -46.37
CA PRO A 213 -15.86 -14.93 -47.63
C PRO A 213 -15.35 -16.34 -47.88
N SER A 214 -16.27 -17.27 -48.13
CA SER A 214 -16.07 -18.72 -48.27
C SER A 214 -15.19 -19.15 -49.46
N TYR A 215 -14.41 -18.26 -50.05
CA TYR A 215 -13.60 -18.52 -51.25
C TYR A 215 -12.13 -18.87 -50.94
N MET A 216 -11.72 -18.89 -49.68
CA MET A 216 -10.37 -19.30 -49.25
C MET A 216 -10.39 -20.52 -48.32
N ASN A 217 -11.22 -21.52 -48.64
CA ASN A 217 -11.05 -22.87 -48.08
C ASN A 217 -10.44 -23.77 -49.17
N ASN A 218 -9.12 -23.65 -49.35
CA ASN A 218 -8.37 -24.71 -50.01
C ASN A 218 -7.21 -25.15 -49.10
N SER A 219 -7.49 -26.24 -48.38
CA SER A 219 -6.59 -27.20 -47.74
C SER A 219 -5.14 -26.76 -47.45
N MET A 220 -4.84 -26.60 -46.16
CA MET A 220 -3.59 -27.11 -45.62
C MET A 220 -3.91 -27.92 -44.36
N SER A 221 -4.16 -29.22 -44.56
CA SER A 221 -4.27 -30.19 -43.48
C SER A 221 -2.88 -30.45 -42.90
N ILE A 222 -2.55 -29.84 -41.77
CA ILE A 222 -1.42 -30.30 -40.95
C ILE A 222 -1.90 -31.55 -40.20
N GLN A 223 -1.51 -32.72 -40.71
CA GLN A 223 -1.65 -33.98 -39.99
C GLN A 223 -0.77 -33.93 -38.73
N SER A 224 -1.40 -34.08 -37.57
CA SER A 224 -0.72 -34.32 -36.31
C SER A 224 -0.14 -35.75 -36.30
N SER A 225 1.16 -35.88 -36.56
CA SER A 225 1.87 -37.14 -36.32
C SER A 225 2.11 -37.31 -34.81
N SER A 226 1.36 -38.23 -34.19
CA SER A 226 1.59 -38.71 -32.83
C SER A 226 2.92 -39.46 -32.73
N LEU A 227 3.82 -39.02 -31.85
CA LEU A 227 4.99 -39.81 -31.44
C LEU A 227 4.54 -40.95 -30.51
N ASN A 228 4.77 -42.20 -30.93
CA ASN A 228 4.64 -43.39 -30.08
C ASN A 228 5.85 -43.52 -29.14
N PRO A 229 5.67 -43.97 -27.88
CA PRO A 229 6.78 -44.29 -26.98
C PRO A 229 7.45 -45.62 -27.37
N LEU A 230 8.79 -45.60 -27.45
CA LEU A 230 9.65 -46.75 -27.67
C LEU A 230 9.55 -47.74 -26.48
N GLN A 231 9.08 -48.96 -26.73
CA GLN A 231 9.33 -50.09 -25.84
C GLN A 231 10.78 -50.55 -26.00
N SER A 232 11.54 -50.57 -24.89
CA SER A 232 12.85 -51.22 -24.81
C SER A 232 12.65 -52.67 -24.37
N THR A 233 13.05 -53.59 -25.25
CA THR A 233 13.14 -55.03 -25.07
C THR A 233 14.19 -55.44 -24.02
N ARG A 234 13.81 -56.28 -23.05
CA ARG A 234 14.38 -57.62 -22.83
C ARG A 234 13.57 -58.41 -21.81
#